data_AF-A0A3B0W973-F1
#
_entry.id   AF-A0A3B0W973-F1
#
_cell.length_a   1.000
_cell.length_b   1.000
_cell.length_c   1.000
_cell.angle_alpha   90.00
_cell.angle_beta   90.00
_cell.angle_gamma   90.00
#
_symmetry.space_group_name_H-M   'P 1'
#
loop_
_entity.id
_entity.type
_entity.pdbx_description
1 polymer ?
#
loop_
_entity_poly.entity_id
_entity_poly.type
_entity_poly.pdbx_seq_one_letter_code
_entity_poly.pdbx_strand_id
1 'polypeptide(L)'
;MLKKAFSVGLLLSTFISNSAFAEENILERTHPFAKMDTLTLCLDYANLTQENERKQYKKELDLRSQLSVKDHQLIDKHQVENSMTRCGMYMALGKPISEQSRQIRPMTFKTVHVYPNKYYVSQSGMIVETLKRKAGELPPTLIHTPPKVQPPAIKPK
;
A
#
# COMPACT_ATOMS: atom_id res chain seq x y z
N MET A 1 -0.43 78.17 43.01
CA MET A 1 0.08 76.80 42.83
C MET A 1 -0.75 76.10 41.75
N LEU A 2 -0.28 76.09 40.50
CA LEU A 2 -0.94 75.42 39.37
C LEU A 2 -0.31 74.05 39.15
N LYS A 3 -1.06 72.96 39.35
CA LYS A 3 -0.62 71.59 39.03
C LYS A 3 -0.95 71.29 37.57
N LYS A 4 0.08 71.04 36.76
CA LYS A 4 -0.03 70.52 35.39
C LYS A 4 -0.39 69.03 35.45
N ALA A 5 -1.45 68.63 34.75
CA ALA A 5 -1.75 67.22 34.48
C ALA A 5 -1.31 66.90 33.04
N PHE A 6 -0.33 65.99 32.92
CA PHE A 6 0.20 65.50 31.65
C PHE A 6 -0.59 64.23 31.29
N SER A 7 -1.41 64.29 30.23
CA SER A 7 -2.16 63.13 29.75
C SER A 7 -1.33 62.40 28.68
N VAL A 8 -0.83 61.22 29.03
CA VAL A 8 -0.17 60.30 28.08
C VAL A 8 -1.27 59.50 27.38
N GLY A 9 -1.56 59.85 26.13
CA GLY A 9 -2.47 59.10 25.27
C GLY A 9 -1.79 57.83 24.74
N LEU A 10 -2.23 56.67 25.21
CA LEU A 10 -1.82 55.36 24.70
C LEU A 10 -2.62 55.07 23.41
N LEU A 11 -1.98 55.19 22.24
CA LEU A 11 -2.57 54.78 20.96
C LEU A 11 -2.52 53.25 20.86
N LEU A 12 -3.68 52.61 21.00
CA LEU A 12 -3.88 51.18 20.82
C LEU A 12 -3.92 50.87 19.30
N SER A 13 -2.80 50.44 18.73
CA SER A 13 -2.75 49.91 17.36
C SER A 13 -3.33 48.50 17.33
N THR A 14 -4.58 48.37 16.86
CA THR A 14 -5.21 47.07 16.58
C THR A 14 -4.51 46.42 15.39
N PHE A 15 -3.66 45.43 15.67
CA PHE A 15 -3.15 44.50 14.67
C PHE A 15 -4.30 43.65 14.14
N ILE A 16 -4.70 43.88 12.90
CA ILE A 16 -5.65 43.02 12.18
C ILE A 16 -4.93 41.69 11.94
N SER A 17 -5.25 40.71 12.77
CA SER A 17 -4.79 39.33 12.60
C SER A 17 -5.62 38.72 11.47
N ASN A 18 -5.06 38.60 10.27
CA ASN A 18 -5.66 37.80 9.22
C ASN A 18 -5.70 36.34 9.72
N SER A 19 -6.90 35.82 10.00
CA SER A 19 -7.11 34.40 10.19
C SER A 19 -6.71 33.68 8.91
N ALA A 20 -5.63 32.91 8.97
CA ALA A 20 -5.32 31.94 7.95
C ALA A 20 -6.45 30.90 7.96
N PHE A 21 -7.40 31.02 7.04
CA PHE A 21 -8.34 29.95 6.74
C PHE A 21 -7.54 28.81 6.12
N ALA A 22 -7.53 27.65 6.79
CA ALA A 22 -7.03 26.43 6.19
C ALA A 22 -7.89 26.13 4.96
N GLU A 23 -7.27 26.17 3.79
CA GLU A 23 -7.87 25.80 2.51
C GLU A 23 -8.39 24.35 2.62
N GLU A 24 -9.69 24.16 2.40
CA GLU A 24 -10.29 22.83 2.30
C GLU A 24 -9.50 22.03 1.26
N ASN A 25 -9.11 20.78 1.55
CA ASN A 25 -8.28 19.98 0.64
C ASN A 25 -8.97 19.83 -0.73
N ILE A 26 -8.58 20.64 -1.72
CA ILE A 26 -9.11 20.65 -3.10
C ILE A 26 -8.90 19.29 -3.82
N LEU A 27 -8.19 18.35 -3.21
CA LEU A 27 -7.95 16.99 -3.70
C LEU A 27 -8.83 15.92 -3.05
N GLU A 28 -9.84 16.28 -2.24
CA GLU A 28 -10.73 15.28 -1.65
C GLU A 28 -11.65 14.67 -2.71
N ARG A 29 -11.25 13.51 -3.23
CA ARG A 29 -12.05 12.75 -4.20
C ARG A 29 -13.31 12.26 -3.50
N THR A 30 -14.48 12.74 -3.96
CA THR A 30 -15.78 12.54 -3.29
C THR A 30 -16.46 11.21 -3.63
N HIS A 31 -15.95 10.45 -4.60
CA HIS A 31 -16.56 9.19 -5.00
C HIS A 31 -16.37 8.10 -3.92
N PRO A 32 -17.34 7.19 -3.71
CA PRO A 32 -17.29 6.21 -2.62
C PRO A 32 -16.00 5.38 -2.60
N PHE A 33 -15.50 5.00 -3.78
CA PHE A 33 -14.28 4.20 -3.92
C PHE A 33 -13.01 4.93 -3.47
N ALA A 34 -12.94 6.27 -3.49
CA ALA A 34 -11.77 6.99 -2.95
C ALA A 34 -11.57 6.74 -1.46
N LYS A 35 -12.67 6.61 -0.73
CA LYS A 35 -12.67 6.49 0.73
C LYS A 35 -12.45 5.05 1.20
N MET A 36 -12.56 4.08 0.29
CA MET A 36 -12.30 2.68 0.59
C MET A 36 -10.80 2.43 0.75
N ASP A 37 -10.44 1.57 1.70
CA ASP A 37 -9.07 1.09 1.85
C ASP A 37 -8.65 0.26 0.64
N THR A 38 -7.37 0.38 0.25
CA THR A 38 -6.83 -0.31 -0.94
C THR A 38 -6.93 -1.83 -0.82
N LEU A 39 -6.65 -2.41 0.36
CA LEU A 39 -6.73 -3.86 0.54
C LEU A 39 -8.16 -4.35 0.35
N THR A 40 -9.13 -3.58 0.84
CA THR A 40 -10.56 -3.86 0.66
C THR A 40 -10.93 -3.88 -0.82
N LEU A 41 -10.50 -2.87 -1.59
CA LEU A 41 -10.72 -2.83 -3.04
C LEU A 41 -10.12 -4.06 -3.76
N CYS A 42 -8.90 -4.48 -3.39
CA CYS A 42 -8.26 -5.64 -4.02
C CYS A 42 -8.99 -6.96 -3.70
N LEU A 43 -9.45 -7.14 -2.46
CA LEU A 43 -10.09 -8.39 -2.01
C LEU A 43 -11.53 -8.51 -2.49
N ASP A 44 -12.30 -7.43 -2.42
CA ASP A 44 -13.70 -7.42 -2.80
C ASP A 44 -13.88 -7.69 -4.30
N TYR A 45 -12.93 -7.21 -5.12
CA TYR A 45 -12.94 -7.40 -6.57
C TYR A 45 -13.13 -8.88 -6.97
N ALA A 46 -12.48 -9.80 -6.25
CA ALA A 46 -12.51 -11.22 -6.58
C ALA A 46 -13.92 -11.85 -6.50
N ASN A 47 -14.84 -11.22 -5.76
CA ASN A 47 -16.22 -11.67 -5.61
C ASN A 47 -17.20 -10.95 -6.53
N LEU A 48 -16.76 -9.93 -7.29
CA LEU A 48 -17.62 -9.17 -8.17
C LEU A 48 -17.96 -9.96 -9.44
N THR A 49 -19.25 -10.08 -9.72
CA THR A 49 -19.76 -10.74 -10.93
C THR A 49 -20.15 -9.73 -12.02
N GLN A 50 -20.47 -8.50 -11.63
CA GLN A 50 -20.89 -7.46 -12.57
C GLN A 50 -19.70 -6.71 -13.18
N GLU A 51 -19.59 -6.73 -14.50
CA GLU A 51 -18.48 -6.13 -15.24
C GLU A 51 -18.36 -4.61 -15.02
N ASN A 52 -19.49 -3.91 -14.87
CA ASN A 52 -19.48 -2.46 -14.63
C ASN A 52 -18.88 -2.11 -13.26
N GLU A 53 -19.18 -2.90 -12.23
CA GLU A 53 -18.60 -2.72 -10.89
C GLU A 53 -17.11 -3.05 -10.91
N ARG A 54 -16.72 -4.16 -11.56
CA ARG A 54 -15.31 -4.53 -11.74
C ARG A 54 -14.50 -3.41 -12.39
N LYS A 55 -15.02 -2.76 -13.43
CA LYS A 55 -14.36 -1.62 -14.08
C LYS A 55 -14.13 -0.44 -13.13
N GLN A 56 -15.06 -0.15 -12.24
CA GLN A 56 -14.93 0.95 -11.27
C GLN A 56 -13.84 0.65 -10.24
N TYR A 57 -13.81 -0.58 -9.70
CA TYR A 57 -12.76 -1.02 -8.78
C TYR A 57 -11.38 -0.97 -9.45
N LYS A 58 -11.26 -1.54 -10.66
CA LYS A 58 -10.01 -1.56 -11.42
C LYS A 58 -9.51 -0.14 -11.72
N LYS A 59 -10.41 0.75 -12.15
CA LYS A 59 -10.10 2.17 -12.37
C LYS A 59 -9.58 2.86 -11.11
N GLU A 60 -10.19 2.59 -9.96
CA GLU A 60 -9.70 3.19 -8.71
C GLU A 60 -8.32 2.66 -8.31
N LEU A 61 -8.09 1.35 -8.47
CA LEU A 61 -6.80 0.73 -8.18
C LEU A 61 -5.70 1.20 -9.14
N ASP A 62 -6.03 1.48 -10.40
CA ASP A 62 -5.13 2.08 -11.38
C ASP A 62 -4.76 3.51 -11.00
N LEU A 63 -5.73 4.31 -10.55
CA LEU A 63 -5.49 5.68 -10.07
C LEU A 63 -4.60 5.71 -8.82
N ARG A 64 -4.58 4.61 -8.06
CA ARG A 64 -3.70 4.41 -6.89
C ARG A 64 -2.37 3.74 -7.25
N SER A 65 -2.12 3.46 -8.53
CA SER A 65 -0.93 2.76 -9.01
C SER A 65 -0.70 1.40 -8.32
N GLN A 66 -1.77 0.65 -8.07
CA GLN A 66 -1.72 -0.64 -7.37
C GLN A 66 -1.65 -1.84 -8.32
N LEU A 67 -1.86 -1.62 -9.63
CA LEU A 67 -1.87 -2.65 -10.66
C LEU A 67 -0.69 -2.47 -11.60
N SER A 68 -0.07 -3.60 -11.94
CA SER A 68 0.98 -3.72 -12.94
C SER A 68 0.37 -4.11 -14.29
N VAL A 69 1.14 -3.95 -15.36
CA VAL A 69 0.74 -4.41 -16.71
C VAL A 69 0.34 -5.89 -16.72
N LYS A 70 1.03 -6.74 -15.97
CA LYS A 70 0.68 -8.16 -15.85
C LYS A 70 -0.66 -8.39 -15.18
N ASP A 71 -1.02 -7.57 -14.20
CA ASP A 71 -2.29 -7.70 -13.49
C ASP A 71 -3.46 -7.51 -14.46
N HIS A 72 -3.38 -6.52 -15.36
CA HIS A 72 -4.40 -6.31 -16.39
C HIS A 72 -4.59 -7.51 -17.33
N GLN A 73 -3.56 -8.33 -17.53
CA GLN A 73 -3.58 -9.45 -18.47
C GLN A 73 -4.06 -10.77 -17.84
N LEU A 74 -3.93 -10.90 -16.51
CA LEU A 74 -4.02 -12.18 -15.80
C LEU A 74 -5.12 -12.24 -14.75
N ILE A 75 -5.57 -11.10 -14.18
CA ILE A 75 -6.62 -11.07 -13.15
C ILE A 75 -7.88 -11.80 -13.63
N ASP A 76 -8.37 -11.44 -14.81
CA ASP A 76 -9.64 -11.98 -15.35
C ASP A 76 -9.52 -13.47 -15.73
N LYS A 77 -8.28 -13.97 -15.88
CA LYS A 77 -7.95 -15.38 -16.13
C LYS A 77 -7.76 -16.17 -14.83
N HIS A 78 -7.88 -15.53 -13.67
CA HIS A 78 -7.61 -16.12 -12.36
C HIS A 78 -6.19 -16.73 -12.28
N GLN A 79 -5.23 -16.07 -12.94
CA GLN A 79 -3.85 -16.50 -13.02
C GLN A 79 -2.95 -15.57 -12.23
N VAL A 80 -1.95 -16.14 -11.57
CA VAL A 80 -0.95 -15.39 -10.82
C VAL A 80 0.44 -15.84 -11.22
N GLU A 81 1.26 -14.86 -11.59
CA GLU A 81 2.64 -15.03 -11.99
C GLU A 81 3.57 -14.05 -11.27
N ASN A 82 4.87 -14.32 -11.38
CA ASN A 82 5.88 -13.37 -10.95
C ASN A 82 5.72 -12.03 -11.68
N SER A 83 6.05 -10.95 -11.00
CA SER A 83 5.89 -9.56 -11.42
C SER A 83 4.45 -9.04 -11.46
N MET A 84 3.46 -9.82 -11.01
CA MET A 84 2.16 -9.27 -10.61
C MET A 84 2.25 -8.53 -9.28
N THR A 85 1.33 -7.60 -9.02
CA THR A 85 1.22 -7.01 -7.69
C THR A 85 0.49 -7.97 -6.74
N ARG A 86 0.68 -7.75 -5.44
CA ARG A 86 -0.08 -8.42 -4.39
C ARG A 86 -1.58 -8.10 -4.53
N CYS A 87 -1.93 -6.88 -4.92
CA CYS A 87 -3.31 -6.50 -5.21
C CYS A 87 -3.87 -7.33 -6.36
N GLY A 88 -3.14 -7.45 -7.47
CA GLY A 88 -3.55 -8.27 -8.61
C GLY A 88 -3.71 -9.75 -8.26
N MET A 89 -2.84 -10.29 -7.40
CA MET A 89 -3.01 -11.65 -6.87
C MET A 89 -4.31 -11.78 -6.07
N TYR A 90 -4.61 -10.84 -5.18
CA TYR A 90 -5.86 -10.85 -4.42
C TYR A 90 -7.10 -10.67 -5.30
N MET A 91 -7.03 -9.82 -6.33
CA MET A 91 -8.11 -9.66 -7.30
C MET A 91 -8.34 -10.95 -8.10
N ALA A 92 -7.28 -11.68 -8.43
CA ALA A 92 -7.35 -12.92 -9.22
C ALA A 92 -7.83 -14.13 -8.41
N LEU A 93 -7.45 -14.24 -7.14
CA LEU A 93 -7.63 -15.46 -6.33
C LEU A 93 -8.42 -15.25 -5.03
N GLY A 94 -8.73 -14.01 -4.66
CA GLY A 94 -9.33 -13.65 -3.39
C GLY A 94 -8.35 -13.66 -2.22
N LYS A 95 -8.90 -13.84 -1.01
CA LYS A 95 -8.11 -13.86 0.24
C LYS A 95 -7.33 -15.18 0.38
N PRO A 96 -6.04 -15.15 0.74
CA PRO A 96 -5.29 -16.37 1.04
C PRO A 96 -5.85 -17.07 2.30
N ILE A 97 -5.64 -18.39 2.38
CA ILE A 97 -5.98 -19.21 3.57
C ILE A 97 -5.24 -18.66 4.80
N SER A 98 -3.97 -18.32 4.60
CA SER A 98 -3.13 -17.69 5.62
C SER A 98 -2.03 -16.89 4.93
N GLU A 99 -1.59 -15.84 5.59
CA GLU A 99 -0.43 -15.06 5.18
C GLU A 99 0.50 -14.83 6.36
N GLN A 100 1.80 -14.86 6.11
CA GLN A 100 2.83 -14.55 7.10
C GLN A 100 3.82 -13.56 6.52
N SER A 101 4.02 -12.44 7.21
CA SER A 101 4.89 -11.36 6.78
C SER A 101 6.07 -11.20 7.72
N ARG A 102 7.23 -10.87 7.16
CA ARG A 102 8.43 -10.52 7.92
C ARG A 102 9.18 -9.40 7.24
N GLN A 103 9.65 -8.45 8.04
CA GLN A 103 10.59 -7.45 7.57
C GLN A 103 11.97 -8.09 7.39
N ILE A 104 12.51 -8.02 6.16
CA ILE A 104 13.84 -8.59 5.82
C ILE A 104 14.92 -7.52 5.73
N ARG A 105 14.54 -6.26 5.47
CA ARG A 105 15.40 -5.05 5.48
C ARG A 105 14.55 -3.85 5.92
N PRO A 106 15.13 -2.69 6.28
CA PRO A 106 14.37 -1.46 6.49
C PRO A 106 13.37 -1.23 5.35
N MET A 107 12.08 -1.05 5.69
CA MET A 107 10.98 -0.83 4.74
C MET A 107 10.77 -1.94 3.69
N THR A 108 11.40 -3.11 3.83
CA THR A 108 11.26 -4.24 2.89
C THR A 108 10.67 -5.43 3.60
N PHE A 109 9.45 -5.80 3.20
CA PHE A 109 8.71 -6.92 3.77
C PHE A 109 8.62 -8.05 2.77
N LYS A 110 8.90 -9.28 3.24
CA LYS A 110 8.63 -10.52 2.51
C LYS A 110 7.41 -11.16 3.15
N THR A 111 6.45 -11.57 2.33
CA THR A 111 5.21 -12.20 2.78
C THR A 111 4.97 -13.47 1.99
N VAL A 112 4.62 -14.55 2.67
CA VAL A 112 4.17 -15.81 2.06
C VAL A 112 2.67 -15.86 2.16
N HIS A 113 2.02 -16.08 1.02
CA HIS A 113 0.57 -16.21 0.85
C HIS A 113 0.24 -17.66 0.54
N VAL A 114 -0.60 -18.27 1.38
CA VAL A 114 -0.97 -19.69 1.26
C VAL A 114 -2.32 -19.82 0.59
N TYR A 115 -2.34 -20.53 -0.54
CA TYR A 115 -3.56 -20.94 -1.25
C TYR A 115 -3.69 -22.47 -1.23
N PRO A 116 -4.81 -23.05 -1.69
CA PRO A 116 -5.00 -24.50 -1.68
C PRO A 116 -3.89 -25.27 -2.41
N ASN A 117 -3.47 -24.77 -3.58
CA ASN A 117 -2.57 -25.50 -4.48
C ASN A 117 -1.19 -24.83 -4.65
N LYS A 118 -1.01 -23.62 -4.14
CA LYS A 118 0.20 -22.81 -4.36
C LYS A 118 0.58 -21.99 -3.14
N TYR A 119 1.87 -21.69 -3.05
CA TYR A 119 2.42 -20.61 -2.24
C TYR A 119 2.85 -19.48 -3.17
N TYR A 120 2.49 -18.26 -2.82
CA TYR A 120 3.00 -17.07 -3.49
C TYR A 120 3.84 -16.26 -2.52
N VAL A 121 5.00 -15.83 -2.96
CA VAL A 121 5.89 -14.99 -2.16
C VAL A 121 5.83 -13.60 -2.74
N SER A 122 5.46 -12.63 -1.92
CA SER A 122 5.55 -11.22 -2.27
C SER A 122 6.69 -10.53 -1.53
N GLN A 123 7.43 -9.66 -2.21
CA GLN A 123 8.37 -8.75 -1.58
C GLN A 123 7.98 -7.31 -1.93
N SER A 124 7.76 -6.48 -0.91
CA SER A 124 7.35 -5.07 -1.07
C SER A 124 6.16 -4.90 -2.02
N GLY A 125 5.16 -5.78 -1.91
CA GLY A 125 3.93 -5.70 -2.70
C GLY A 125 3.99 -6.34 -4.09
N MET A 126 5.12 -6.91 -4.53
CA MET A 126 5.25 -7.60 -5.82
C MET A 126 5.44 -9.10 -5.63
N ILE A 127 4.80 -9.93 -6.47
CA ILE A 127 5.02 -11.37 -6.47
C ILE A 127 6.39 -11.68 -7.07
N VAL A 128 7.28 -12.26 -6.26
CA VAL A 128 8.65 -12.62 -6.65
C VAL A 128 8.82 -14.11 -6.89
N GLU A 129 7.94 -14.94 -6.32
CA GLU A 129 8.05 -16.39 -6.43
C GLU A 129 6.67 -17.05 -6.36
N THR A 130 6.49 -18.08 -7.19
CA THR A 130 5.28 -18.92 -7.24
C THR A 130 5.68 -20.37 -7.10
N LEU A 131 5.22 -21.03 -6.05
CA LEU A 131 5.61 -22.41 -5.71
C LEU A 131 4.36 -23.29 -5.61
N LYS A 132 4.48 -24.55 -6.03
CA LYS A 132 3.40 -25.53 -5.85
C LYS A 132 3.34 -25.94 -4.38
N ARG A 133 2.13 -26.06 -3.83
CA ARG A 133 1.93 -26.65 -2.51
C ARG A 133 1.83 -28.16 -2.64
N LYS A 134 2.67 -28.90 -1.91
CA LYS A 134 2.59 -30.36 -1.82
C LYS A 134 2.26 -30.76 -0.39
N ALA A 135 1.55 -31.88 -0.24
CA ALA A 135 1.26 -32.43 1.08
C ALA A 135 2.58 -32.76 1.81
N GLY A 136 2.70 -32.29 3.06
CA GLY A 136 3.89 -32.50 3.89
C GLY A 136 5.06 -31.52 3.65
N GLU A 137 5.02 -30.71 2.59
CA GLU A 137 6.01 -29.65 2.38
C GLU A 137 5.60 -28.38 3.13
N LEU A 138 6.52 -27.84 3.94
CA LEU A 138 6.30 -26.59 4.67
C LEU A 138 6.32 -25.39 3.70
N PRO A 139 5.59 -24.30 4.02
CA PRO A 139 5.68 -23.07 3.27
C PRO A 139 7.13 -22.54 3.23
N PRO A 140 7.48 -21.76 2.19
CA PRO A 140 8.82 -21.17 2.05
C PRO A 140 9.23 -20.41 3.30
N THR A 141 10.50 -20.52 3.68
CA THR A 141 11.01 -19.78 4.84
C THR A 141 11.13 -18.29 4.53
N LEU A 142 10.70 -17.47 5.49
CA LEU A 142 10.84 -16.02 5.43
C LEU A 142 12.27 -15.55 5.74
N ILE A 143 13.13 -16.43 6.25
CA ILE A 143 14.53 -16.16 6.63
C ILE A 143 15.43 -17.01 5.76
N HIS A 144 16.41 -16.38 5.12
CA HIS A 144 17.61 -17.06 4.67
C HIS A 144 18.63 -17.02 5.80
N THR A 145 18.98 -18.18 6.33
CA THR A 145 20.08 -18.28 7.30
C THR A 145 21.37 -17.83 6.61
N PRO A 146 22.09 -16.81 7.11
CA PRO A 146 23.35 -16.40 6.50
C PRO A 146 24.35 -17.57 6.54
N PRO A 147 25.24 -17.68 5.55
CA PRO A 147 26.29 -18.70 5.58
C PRO A 147 27.18 -18.48 6.80
N LYS A 148 27.64 -19.58 7.43
CA LYS A 148 28.50 -19.54 8.63
C LYS A 148 29.79 -18.74 8.42
N VAL A 149 30.28 -18.68 7.17
CA VAL A 149 31.45 -17.91 6.77
C VAL A 149 31.01 -17.01 5.61
N GLN A 150 31.10 -15.69 5.80
CA GLN A 150 30.95 -14.72 4.72
C GLN A 150 32.34 -14.37 4.18
N PRO A 151 32.54 -14.31 2.85
CA PRO A 151 33.78 -13.82 2.29
C PRO A 151 34.01 -12.36 2.72
N PRO A 152 35.29 -11.92 2.84
CA PRO A 152 35.59 -10.55 3.22
C PRO A 152 35.03 -9.55 2.20
N ALA A 153 34.62 -8.37 2.68
CA ALA A 153 34.09 -7.31 1.84
C ALA A 153 35.14 -6.86 0.80
N ILE A 154 34.76 -6.89 -0.48
CA ILE A 154 35.60 -6.37 -1.56
C ILE A 154 35.54 -4.84 -1.49
N LYS A 155 36.69 -4.17 -1.35
CA LYS A 155 36.73 -2.70 -1.43
C LYS A 155 36.25 -2.24 -2.82
N PRO A 156 35.40 -1.20 -2.91
CA PRO A 156 35.07 -0.59 -4.20
C PRO A 156 36.35 -0.07 -4.88
N LYS A 157 36.45 -0.24 -6.20
CA LYS A 157 37.53 0.31 -7.03
C LYS A 157 37.33 1.79 -7.27
#